data_AF-A0A960SAF8-F1
#
_entry.id   AF-A0A960SAF8-F1
#
_cell.length_a   1.000
_cell.length_b   1.000
_cell.length_c   1.000
_cell.angle_alpha   90.00
_cell.angle_beta   90.00
_cell.angle_gamma   90.00
#
_symmetry.space_group_name_H-M   'P 1'
#
loop_
_entity.id
_entity.type
_entity.pdbx_description
1 polymer ?
#
loop_
_entity_poly.entity_id
_entity_poly.type
_entity_poly.pdbx_seq_one_letter_code
_entity_poly.pdbx_strand_id
1 'polypeptide(L)' 'MLAFMQGMGPAELLVILLMLAIFGLWIWAIIDVARRTDMSPNTKAIWVIALLLFGIATALVYCIVKLATRKSAVSQVKEL' A
#
# COMPACT_ATOMS: atom_id res chain seq x y z
N MET A 1 25.68 -23.98 3.39
CA MET A 1 25.57 -22.56 3.02
C MET A 1 25.66 -22.36 1.50
N LEU A 2 26.67 -22.91 0.80
CA LEU A 2 26.79 -22.83 -0.67
C LEU A 2 25.72 -23.64 -1.44
N ALA A 3 25.22 -24.75 -0.88
CA ALA A 3 24.17 -25.58 -1.52
C ALA A 3 22.82 -24.86 -1.67
N PHE A 4 22.53 -23.85 -0.86
CA PHE A 4 21.28 -23.07 -0.92
C PHE A 4 21.25 -22.11 -2.12
N MET A 5 22.43 -21.73 -2.63
CA MET A 5 22.58 -20.84 -3.79
C MET A 5 22.56 -21.61 -5.13
N GLN A 6 22.70 -22.94 -5.12
CA GLN A 6 22.73 -23.75 -6.34
C GLN A 6 21.34 -24.14 -6.88
N GLY A 7 20.27 -23.86 -6.14
CA GLY A 7 18.89 -24.16 -6.54
C GLY A 7 17.99 -22.94 -6.76
N MET A 8 18.47 -21.71 -6.54
CA MET A 8 17.69 -20.50 -6.82
C MET A 8 17.93 -20.07 -8.25
N GLY A 9 17.02 -20.44 -9.14
CA GLY A 9 16.96 -19.89 -10.47
C GLY A 9 16.54 -18.42 -10.47
N PRO A 10 16.59 -17.77 -11.65
CA PRO A 10 16.14 -16.38 -11.82
C PRO A 10 14.65 -16.19 -11.50
N ALA A 11 13.84 -17.25 -11.59
CA ALA A 11 12.42 -17.22 -11.24
C ALA A 11 12.22 -17.04 -9.72
N GLU A 12 12.97 -17.76 -8.90
CA GLU A 12 12.92 -17.68 -7.43
C GLU A 12 13.36 -16.30 -6.95
N LEU A 13 14.41 -15.74 -7.56
CA LEU A 13 14.87 -14.38 -7.27
C LEU A 13 13.78 -13.34 -7.56
N LEU A 14 13.07 -13.49 -8.69
CA LEU A 14 11.95 -12.64 -9.08
C LEU A 14 10.81 -12.71 -8.07
N VAL A 15 10.44 -13.91 -7.61
CA VAL A 15 9.39 -14.09 -6.60
C VAL A 15 9.78 -13.42 -5.27
N ILE A 16 11.02 -13.58 -4.82
CA ILE A 16 11.51 -12.94 -3.59
C ILE A 16 11.48 -11.41 -3.72
N LEU A 17 11.94 -10.86 -4.85
CA LEU A 17 11.87 -9.43 -5.14
C LEU A 17 10.42 -8.91 -5.14
N LEU A 18 9.50 -9.67 -5.75
CA LEU A 18 8.09 -9.31 -5.78
C LEU A 18 7.48 -9.30 -4.37
N MET A 19 7.77 -10.32 -3.55
CA MET A 19 7.31 -10.36 -2.16
C MET A 19 7.86 -9.19 -1.33
N LEU A 20 9.15 -8.86 -1.50
CA LEU A 20 9.76 -7.71 -0.84
C LEU A 20 9.13 -6.38 -1.27
N ALA A 21 8.84 -6.22 -2.56
CA ALA A 21 8.19 -5.02 -3.08
C ALA A 21 6.76 -4.88 -2.52
N ILE A 22 6.00 -5.97 -2.49
CA ILE A 22 4.64 -6.01 -1.94
C ILE A 22 4.65 -5.69 -0.44
N PHE A 23 5.60 -6.28 0.31
CA PHE A 23 5.75 -6.03 1.74
C PHE A 23 6.18 -4.58 2.02
N GLY A 24 7.11 -4.04 1.22
CA GLY A 24 7.50 -2.64 1.27
C GLY A 24 6.33 -1.69 1.00
N LEU A 25 5.48 -2.02 0.03
CA LEU A 25 4.27 -1.25 -0.28
C LEU A 25 3.26 -1.28 0.87
N TRP A 26 3.10 -2.42 1.54
CA TRP A 26 2.27 -2.54 2.73
C TRP A 26 2.76 -1.66 3.88
N ILE A 27 4.07 -1.71 4.22
CA ILE A 27 4.66 -0.83 5.25
C ILE A 27 4.51 0.64 4.86
N TRP A 28 4.79 0.97 3.60
CA TRP A 28 4.67 2.34 3.10
C TRP A 28 3.24 2.87 3.25
N ALA A 29 2.22 2.06 2.96
CA ALA A 29 0.83 2.45 3.12
C ALA A 29 0.45 2.73 4.58
N ILE A 30 0.99 1.98 5.54
CA ILE A 30 0.82 2.25 6.98
C ILE A 30 1.42 3.62 7.33
N ILE A 31 2.65 3.89 6.86
CA ILE A 31 3.35 5.16 7.13
C ILE A 31 2.59 6.34 6.49
N ASP A 32 2.07 6.17 5.26
CA ASP A 32 1.30 7.20 4.56
C ASP A 32 0.02 7.55 5.33
N VAL A 33 -0.73 6.57 5.83
CA VAL A 33 -1.92 6.78 6.67
C VAL A 33 -1.55 7.45 8.00
N ALA A 34 -0.45 7.03 8.64
CA ALA A 34 -0.01 7.62 9.89
C ALA A 34 0.37 9.11 9.73
N ARG A 35 1.07 9.45 8.63
CA ARG A 35 1.55 10.81 8.33
C ARG A 35 0.48 11.75 7.79
N ARG A 36 -0.63 11.24 7.25
CA ARG A 36 -1.73 12.06 6.75
C ARG A 36 -2.31 12.96 7.83
N THR A 37 -2.44 14.26 7.61
CA THR A 37 -3.06 15.19 8.59
C THR A 37 -4.52 15.52 8.25
N ASP A 38 -4.97 15.11 7.07
CA ASP A 38 -6.30 15.28 6.50
C ASP A 38 -7.35 14.33 7.08
N MET A 39 -6.94 13.29 7.81
CA MET A 39 -7.84 12.28 8.37
C MET A 39 -8.08 12.49 9.86
N SER A 40 -9.34 12.31 10.29
CA SER A 40 -9.68 12.26 11.70
C SER A 40 -8.91 11.13 12.41
N PRO A 41 -8.61 11.25 13.72
CA PRO A 41 -7.93 10.21 14.48
C PRO A 41 -8.62 8.84 14.38
N ASN A 42 -9.96 8.83 14.39
CA ASN A 42 -10.76 7.60 14.27
C ASN A 42 -10.64 6.99 12.87
N THR A 43 -10.69 7.82 11.82
CA THR A 43 -10.52 7.37 10.44
C THR A 43 -9.13 6.75 10.24
N LYS A 44 -8.08 7.34 10.80
CA LYS A 44 -6.73 6.76 10.77
C LYS A 44 -6.67 5.41 11.45
N ALA A 45 -7.23 5.29 12.65
CA ALA A 45 -7.22 4.05 13.41
C ALA A 45 -7.90 2.91 12.62
N ILE A 46 -9.05 3.19 11.99
CA ILE A 46 -9.75 2.22 11.14
C ILE A 46 -8.89 1.78 9.97
N TRP A 47 -8.23 2.72 9.27
CA TRP A 47 -7.34 2.38 8.16
C TRP A 47 -6.14 1.55 8.60
N VAL A 48 -5.49 1.90 9.72
CA VAL A 48 -4.35 1.14 10.25
C VAL A 48 -4.78 -0.27 10.67
N ILE A 49 -5.92 -0.41 11.36
CA ILE A 49 -6.46 -1.72 11.75
C ILE A 49 -6.84 -2.54 10.51
N ALA A 50 -7.47 -1.94 9.51
CA ALA A 50 -7.80 -2.61 8.26
C ALA A 50 -6.54 -3.03 7.48
N LEU A 51 -5.47 -2.22 7.50
CA LEU A 51 -4.18 -2.59 6.89
C LEU A 51 -3.51 -3.74 7.63
N LEU A 52 -3.65 -3.82 8.95
CA LEU A 52 -3.15 -4.93 9.76
C LEU A 52 -3.93 -6.23 9.53
N LEU A 53 -5.27 -6.17 9.44
CA LEU A 53 -6.12 -7.36 9.34
C LEU A 53 -6.22 -7.92 7.92
N PHE A 54 -6.33 -7.05 6.90
CA PHE A 54 -6.57 -7.46 5.52
C PHE A 54 -5.34 -7.25 4.61
N GLY A 55 -4.25 -6.68 5.15
CA GLY A 55 -2.96 -6.60 4.48
C GLY A 55 -2.99 -5.81 3.17
N ILE A 56 -2.51 -6.45 2.11
CA ILE A 56 -2.34 -5.85 0.77
C ILE A 56 -3.68 -5.45 0.15
N ALA A 57 -4.77 -6.18 0.44
CA ALA A 57 -6.09 -5.85 -0.08
C ALA A 57 -6.53 -4.45 0.37
N THR A 58 -6.28 -4.10 1.64
CA THR A 58 -6.56 -2.76 2.16
C THR A 58 -5.65 -1.70 1.54
N ALA A 59 -4.37 -2.01 1.31
CA ALA A 59 -3.46 -1.08 0.64
C ALA A 59 -3.93 -0.75 -0.79
N LEU A 60 -4.46 -1.74 -1.53
CA LEU A 60 -5.05 -1.52 -2.85
C LEU A 60 -6.31 -0.65 -2.79
N VAL A 61 -7.24 -0.95 -1.88
CA VAL A 61 -8.46 -0.15 -1.69
C VAL A 61 -8.11 1.28 -1.28
N TYR A 62 -7.12 1.46 -0.40
CA TYR A 62 -6.62 2.77 0.01
C TYR A 62 -6.12 3.58 -1.19
N CYS A 63 -5.30 2.97 -2.06
CA CYS A 63 -4.82 3.62 -3.28
C CYS A 63 -5.97 4.03 -4.21
N ILE A 64 -6.95 3.15 -4.44
CA ILE A 64 -8.11 3.44 -5.29
C ILE A 64 -8.91 4.61 -4.71
N VAL A 65 -9.19 4.60 -3.40
CA VAL A 65 -9.93 5.66 -2.72
C VAL A 65 -9.18 7.00 -2.79
N LYS A 66 -7.84 6.98 -2.59
CA LYS A 66 -6.96 8.16 -2.70
C LYS A 66 -6.93 8.73 -4.11
N LEU A 67 -7.02 7.89 -5.15
CA LEU A 67 -7.11 8.31 -6.55
C LEU A 67 -8.50 8.86 -6.89
N ALA A 68 -9.57 8.21 -6.41
CA ALA A 68 -10.94 8.64 -6.64
C ALA A 68 -11.22 10.03 -6.04
N THR A 69 -10.77 10.27 -4.79
CA THR A 69 -10.93 11.57 -4.12
C THR A 69 -10.22 12.72 -4.83
N ARG A 70 -9.08 12.48 -5.50
CA ARG A 70 -8.42 13.51 -6.33
C ARG A 70 -9.25 13.90 -7.56
N LYS A 71 -9.90 12.93 -8.20
CA LYS A 71 -10.66 13.16 -9.44
C LYS A 71 -11.90 14.02 -9.18
N SER A 72 -12.59 13.81 -8.06
CA SER A 72 -13.74 14.59 -7.63
C SER A 72 -13.40 16.06 -7.37
N ALA A 73 -12.26 16.31 -6.72
CA ALA A 73 -11.79 17.67 -6.43
C ALA A 73 -11.44 18.44 -7.72
N VAL A 74 -10.83 17.77 -8.71
CA VAL A 74 -10.47 18.40 -10.00
C VAL A 74 -11.70 18.71 -10.86
N SER A 75 -12.76 17.91 -10.78
CA SER A 75 -14.01 18.18 -11.51
C SER A 75 -14.70 19.46 -11.02
N GLN A 76 -14.71 19.72 -9.72
CA GLN A 76 -15.36 20.88 -9.12
C GLN A 76 -14.63 22.19 -9.45
N VAL A 77 -13.30 22.16 -9.57
CA VAL A 77 -12.50 23.35 -9.95
C VAL A 77 -12.68 23.71 -11.43
N LYS A 78 -13.11 22.79 -12.28
CA LYS A 78 -13.30 23.01 -13.71
C LYS A 78 -14.65 23.65 -14.08
N GLU A 79 -15.60 23.67 -13.14
CA GLU A 79 -16.92 24.29 -13.31
C GLU A 79 -17.03 25.67 -12.64
N LEU A 80 -15.92 26.18 -12.08
CA LEU A 80 -15.75 27.53 -11.56
C LEU A 80 -14.95 28.39 -12.54
#